data_AF-A0A954XP19-F1
#
_entry.id   AF-A0A954XP19-F1
#
_cell.length_a   1.000
_cell.length_b   1.000
_cell.length_c   1.000
_cell.angle_alpha   90.00
_cell.angle_beta   90.00
_cell.angle_gamma   90.00
#
_symmetry.space_group_name_H-M   'P 1'
#
loop_
_entity.id
_entity.type
_entity.pdbx_description
1 polymer ?
#
loop_
_entity_poly.entity_id
_entity_poly.type
_entity_poly.pdbx_seq_one_letter_code
_entity_poly.pdbx_strand_id
1 'polypeptide(L)'
;NLPAVIDMLMGIDPATGLASPKYFESVLKSMMGNSSLDGFIQACASNIYQLGQRAFGNIYSEFENNCRWATDGWMRRHLSGPSDFSFSWLGDDEHPITVFIVAMRGTRAFQASIPWLRTVSELSLEIFSTRTNVGCKPLLWVGDEYKSWGAEVEGVRVGFTILRDKNVKLVLYTQSWEQLVEMFGEHGAAELESCSTMQYFGCNDLATAERISRRLGKTSTSQSKGWFNREKIRREVDLVTPAEVMQELRSSSNIQYLMPSNSLPMRLERVAFKELYTRDGGYFAGLPLEGHYDDGLSK
;
A
#
# COMPACT_ATOMS: atom_id res chain seq x y z
N ASN A 1 12.02 -20.57 9.03
CA ASN A 1 11.63 -20.07 10.36
C ASN A 1 12.44 -18.82 10.66
N LEU A 2 11.85 -17.64 10.49
CA LEU A 2 12.54 -16.34 10.67
C LEU A 2 13.03 -16.10 12.11
N PRO A 3 12.23 -16.34 13.17
CA PRO A 3 12.70 -16.25 14.55
C PRO A 3 13.99 -17.03 14.83
N ALA A 4 14.11 -18.26 14.32
CA ALA A 4 15.31 -19.07 14.51
C ALA A 4 16.56 -18.45 13.84
N VAL A 5 16.38 -17.83 12.67
CA VAL A 5 17.47 -17.10 11.99
C VAL A 5 17.87 -15.87 12.79
N ILE A 6 16.91 -15.13 13.35
CA ILE A 6 17.18 -13.97 14.21
C ILE A 6 17.92 -14.41 15.47
N ASP A 7 17.49 -15.48 16.14
CA ASP A 7 18.12 -16.01 17.34
C ASP A 7 19.58 -16.42 17.05
N MET A 8 19.83 -17.08 15.91
CA MET A 8 21.18 -17.42 15.46
C MET A 8 22.06 -16.18 15.24
N LEU A 9 21.52 -15.14 14.58
CA LEU A 9 22.24 -13.89 14.33
C LEU A 9 22.42 -13.03 15.59
N MET A 10 21.54 -13.17 16.58
CA MET A 10 21.69 -12.60 17.92
C MET A 10 22.70 -13.36 18.79
N GLY A 11 23.30 -14.43 18.27
CA GLY A 11 24.26 -15.22 19.01
C GLY A 11 23.61 -16.07 20.12
N ILE A 12 22.30 -16.35 20.05
CA ILE A 12 21.60 -17.20 21.02
C ILE A 12 21.94 -18.64 20.69
N ASP A 13 22.66 -19.29 21.61
CA ASP A 13 23.06 -20.68 21.45
C ASP A 13 21.82 -21.59 21.57
N PRO A 14 21.48 -22.39 20.56
CA PRO A 14 20.29 -23.24 20.58
C PRO A 14 20.33 -24.31 21.68
N ALA A 15 21.50 -24.69 22.18
CA ALA A 15 21.63 -25.66 23.26
C ALA A 15 21.35 -25.07 24.64
N THR A 16 21.64 -23.79 24.85
CA THR A 16 21.54 -23.14 26.17
C THR A 16 20.44 -22.08 26.24
N GLY A 17 19.97 -21.57 25.10
CA GLY A 17 19.03 -20.46 25.00
C GLY A 17 19.61 -19.11 25.42
N LEU A 18 20.93 -19.00 25.59
CA LEU A 18 21.61 -17.79 26.07
C LEU A 18 22.43 -17.14 24.96
N ALA A 19 22.47 -15.81 24.95
CA ALA A 19 23.32 -15.04 24.06
C ALA A 19 24.81 -15.27 24.40
N SER A 20 25.61 -15.60 23.40
CA SER A 20 27.04 -15.87 23.52
C SER A 20 27.82 -15.17 22.41
N PRO A 21 28.72 -14.22 22.74
CA PRO A 21 29.59 -13.58 21.75
C PRO A 21 30.42 -14.58 20.94
N LYS A 22 30.83 -15.69 21.57
CA LYS A 22 31.58 -16.77 20.91
C LYS A 22 30.71 -17.50 19.88
N TYR A 23 29.43 -17.69 20.16
CA TYR A 23 28.52 -18.34 19.24
C TYR A 23 28.30 -17.48 18.00
N PHE A 24 28.03 -16.18 18.16
CA PHE A 24 27.94 -15.28 17.01
C PHE A 24 29.22 -15.20 16.19
N GLU A 25 30.39 -15.15 16.84
CA GLU A 25 31.67 -15.19 16.12
C GLU A 25 31.80 -16.48 15.30
N SER A 26 31.31 -17.61 15.83
CA SER A 26 31.27 -18.88 15.10
C SER A 26 30.29 -18.84 13.91
N VAL A 27 29.13 -18.19 14.05
CA VAL A 27 28.17 -17.96 12.96
C VAL A 27 28.81 -17.12 11.86
N LEU A 28 29.48 -16.01 12.21
CA LEU A 28 30.21 -15.19 11.25
C LEU A 28 31.30 -15.98 10.52
N LYS A 29 32.09 -16.79 11.24
CA LYS A 29 33.10 -17.66 10.62
C LYS A 29 32.49 -18.68 9.67
N SER A 30 31.32 -19.24 10.02
CA SER A 30 30.58 -20.14 9.13
C SER A 30 30.10 -19.41 7.87
N MET A 31 29.57 -18.19 8.00
CA MET A 31 29.17 -17.36 6.86
C MET A 31 30.37 -16.95 5.98
N MET A 32 31.53 -16.67 6.56
CA MET A 32 32.78 -16.41 5.82
C MET A 32 33.26 -17.62 5.00
N GLY A 33 32.86 -18.83 5.39
CA GLY A 33 33.10 -20.06 4.62
C GLY A 33 32.05 -20.36 3.56
N ASN A 34 30.97 -19.56 3.45
CA ASN A 34 29.85 -19.80 2.55
C ASN A 34 30.02 -19.01 1.24
N SER A 35 30.34 -19.72 0.16
CA SER A 35 30.51 -19.15 -1.20
C SER A 35 29.22 -19.00 -2.00
N SER A 36 28.04 -19.30 -1.41
CA SER A 36 26.75 -19.12 -2.08
C SER A 36 26.51 -17.66 -2.46
N LEU A 37 25.67 -17.44 -3.47
CA LEU A 37 25.38 -16.10 -4.03
C LEU A 37 26.67 -15.38 -4.48
N ASP A 38 27.53 -16.11 -5.21
CA ASP A 38 28.81 -15.61 -5.73
C ASP A 38 29.72 -14.95 -4.68
N GLY A 39 29.73 -15.51 -3.46
CA GLY A 39 30.55 -15.02 -2.35
C GLY A 39 29.98 -13.80 -1.62
N PHE A 40 28.75 -13.36 -1.93
CA PHE A 40 28.11 -12.24 -1.24
C PHE A 40 28.02 -12.44 0.28
N ILE A 41 27.61 -13.64 0.71
CA ILE A 41 27.48 -13.99 2.14
C ILE A 41 28.85 -13.90 2.83
N GLN A 42 29.89 -14.44 2.18
CA GLN A 42 31.27 -14.38 2.66
C GLN A 42 31.79 -12.94 2.80
N ALA A 43 31.51 -12.08 1.81
CA ALA A 43 31.94 -10.69 1.83
C ALA A 43 31.26 -9.90 2.97
N CYS A 44 29.94 -10.04 3.12
CA CYS A 44 29.19 -9.40 4.22
C CYS A 44 29.70 -9.84 5.59
N ALA A 45 29.90 -11.14 5.81
CA ALA A 45 30.39 -11.66 7.08
C ALA A 45 31.83 -11.18 7.38
N SER A 46 32.69 -11.14 6.36
CA SER A 46 34.06 -10.63 6.50
C SER A 46 34.09 -9.17 6.91
N ASN A 47 33.22 -8.34 6.33
CA ASN A 47 33.11 -6.92 6.68
C ASN A 47 32.68 -6.72 8.15
N ILE A 48 31.67 -7.47 8.60
CA ILE A 48 31.23 -7.42 10.00
C ILE A 48 32.35 -7.88 10.93
N TYR A 49 33.02 -8.99 10.60
CA TYR A 49 34.11 -9.55 11.40
C TYR A 49 35.28 -8.58 11.55
N GLN A 50 35.63 -7.83 10.48
CA GLN A 50 36.72 -6.86 10.48
C GLN A 50 36.47 -5.63 11.38
N LEU A 51 35.21 -5.27 11.66
CA LEU A 51 34.88 -4.20 12.61
C LEU A 51 35.35 -4.52 14.04
N GLY A 52 35.56 -5.81 14.33
CA GLY A 52 36.06 -6.31 15.60
C GLY A 52 35.02 -6.29 16.72
N GLN A 53 35.35 -6.99 17.82
CA GLN A 53 34.42 -7.24 18.93
C GLN A 53 33.87 -5.97 19.60
N ARG A 54 34.58 -4.83 19.51
CA ARG A 54 34.11 -3.56 20.06
C ARG A 54 32.89 -3.00 19.33
N ALA A 55 32.71 -3.32 18.05
CA ALA A 55 31.56 -2.87 17.26
C ALA A 55 30.34 -3.79 17.42
N PHE A 56 30.54 -5.04 17.84
CA PHE A 56 29.47 -6.04 17.90
C PHE A 56 28.33 -5.61 18.83
N GLY A 57 28.62 -5.02 19.99
CA GLY A 57 27.60 -4.55 20.92
C GLY A 57 26.60 -3.58 20.28
N ASN A 58 27.09 -2.66 19.45
CA ASN A 58 26.23 -1.70 18.73
C ASN A 58 25.42 -2.40 17.65
N ILE A 59 26.04 -3.32 16.89
CA ILE A 59 25.35 -4.09 15.85
C ILE A 59 24.23 -4.94 16.45
N TYR A 60 24.48 -5.62 17.58
CA TYR A 60 23.45 -6.39 18.29
C TYR A 60 22.29 -5.51 18.72
N SER A 61 22.59 -4.39 19.37
CA SER A 61 21.56 -3.51 19.89
C SER A 61 20.66 -3.00 18.75
N GLU A 62 21.26 -2.64 17.62
CA GLU A 62 20.52 -2.19 16.44
C GLU A 62 19.73 -3.32 15.78
N PHE A 63 20.34 -4.49 15.60
CA PHE A 63 19.70 -5.66 15.01
C PHE A 63 18.54 -6.18 15.87
N GLU A 64 18.73 -6.27 17.18
CA GLU A 64 17.70 -6.66 18.16
C GLU A 64 16.52 -5.69 18.10
N ASN A 65 16.79 -4.38 18.15
CA ASN A 65 15.73 -3.37 18.10
C ASN A 65 14.89 -3.48 16.83
N ASN A 66 15.53 -3.70 15.67
CA ASN A 66 14.86 -3.83 14.38
C ASN A 66 14.15 -5.19 14.20
N CYS A 67 14.61 -6.25 14.87
CA CYS A 67 14.05 -7.60 14.74
C CYS A 67 13.11 -8.02 15.87
N ARG A 68 12.97 -7.20 16.93
CA ARG A 68 12.16 -7.52 18.13
C ARG A 68 10.71 -7.90 17.80
N TRP A 69 10.14 -7.32 16.74
CA TRP A 69 8.78 -7.62 16.31
C TRP A 69 8.60 -9.10 15.93
N ALA A 70 9.64 -9.76 15.39
CA ALA A 70 9.57 -11.14 14.95
C ALA A 70 9.83 -12.15 16.08
N THR A 71 10.38 -11.69 17.21
CA THR A 71 10.78 -12.55 18.33
C THR A 71 9.83 -12.48 19.52
N ASP A 72 8.81 -11.62 19.49
CA ASP A 72 7.76 -11.62 20.51
C ASP A 72 7.02 -12.98 20.56
N GLY A 73 6.43 -13.31 21.71
CA GLY A 73 5.84 -14.63 21.93
C GLY A 73 4.71 -14.99 20.96
N TRP A 74 3.94 -14.01 20.48
CA TRP A 74 2.85 -14.25 19.54
C TRP A 74 3.40 -14.43 18.12
N MET A 75 4.25 -13.51 17.66
CA MET A 75 4.82 -13.50 16.31
C MET A 75 5.77 -14.69 16.12
N ARG A 76 6.56 -15.04 17.14
CA ARG A 76 7.41 -16.24 17.10
C ARG A 76 6.58 -17.49 16.86
N ARG A 77 5.42 -17.65 17.51
CA ARG A 77 4.53 -18.80 17.25
C ARG A 77 3.96 -18.76 15.83
N HIS A 78 3.54 -17.58 15.37
CA HIS A 78 3.02 -17.40 14.01
C HIS A 78 4.06 -17.76 12.93
N LEU A 79 5.32 -17.34 13.11
CA LEU A 79 6.41 -17.50 12.15
C LEU A 79 7.19 -18.83 12.26
N SER A 80 7.00 -19.58 13.36
CA SER A 80 7.70 -20.86 13.59
C SER A 80 6.91 -22.09 13.13
N GLY A 81 5.61 -21.92 12.83
CA GLY A 81 4.80 -23.02 12.31
C GLY A 81 5.24 -23.45 10.90
N PRO A 82 4.88 -24.67 10.48
CA PRO A 82 4.98 -25.04 9.07
C PRO A 82 4.09 -24.09 8.25
N SER A 83 4.63 -23.56 7.16
CA SER A 83 3.87 -22.80 6.16
C SER A 83 3.98 -23.56 4.85
N ASP A 84 2.85 -23.91 4.28
CA ASP A 84 2.71 -24.47 2.94
C ASP A 84 2.36 -23.41 1.90
N PHE A 85 1.92 -22.21 2.32
CA PHE A 85 1.55 -21.11 1.45
C PHE A 85 2.74 -20.44 0.73
N SER A 86 2.51 -20.04 -0.54
CA SER A 86 3.42 -19.20 -1.32
C SER A 86 2.67 -18.09 -2.07
N PHE A 87 3.21 -16.87 -2.04
CA PHE A 87 2.70 -15.75 -2.87
C PHE A 87 2.83 -16.03 -4.37
N SER A 88 3.69 -16.95 -4.80
CA SER A 88 3.85 -17.31 -6.21
C SER A 88 2.60 -17.98 -6.82
N TRP A 89 1.66 -18.42 -5.99
CA TRP A 89 0.39 -18.99 -6.45
C TRP A 89 -0.63 -17.92 -6.87
N LEU A 90 -0.42 -16.66 -6.50
CA LEU A 90 -1.35 -15.58 -6.82
C LEU A 90 -1.25 -15.17 -8.29
N GLY A 91 -2.42 -14.93 -8.87
CA GLY A 91 -2.54 -14.59 -10.29
C GLY A 91 -2.35 -15.78 -11.22
N ASP A 92 -2.59 -17.01 -10.72
CA ASP A 92 -2.97 -18.16 -11.54
C ASP A 92 -4.44 -18.03 -11.97
N ASP A 93 -4.69 -18.16 -13.27
CA ASP A 93 -6.03 -18.04 -13.84
C ASP A 93 -6.88 -19.30 -13.62
N GLU A 94 -6.25 -20.46 -13.49
CA GLU A 94 -6.93 -21.75 -13.26
C GLU A 94 -7.40 -21.87 -11.81
N HIS A 95 -6.60 -21.36 -10.86
CA HIS A 95 -6.87 -21.41 -9.43
C HIS A 95 -6.78 -20.00 -8.82
N PRO A 96 -7.79 -19.14 -9.03
CA PRO A 96 -7.77 -17.78 -8.50
C PRO A 96 -7.85 -17.81 -6.97
N ILE A 97 -6.86 -17.20 -6.32
CA ILE A 97 -6.77 -17.07 -4.86
C ILE A 97 -6.85 -15.60 -4.47
N THR A 98 -7.54 -15.29 -3.37
CA THR A 98 -7.51 -13.97 -2.72
C THR A 98 -6.95 -14.13 -1.31
N VAL A 99 -5.99 -13.27 -0.96
CA VAL A 99 -5.35 -13.28 0.36
C VAL A 99 -5.71 -12.00 1.10
N PHE A 100 -6.27 -12.15 2.29
CA PHE A 100 -6.57 -11.05 3.19
C PHE A 100 -5.53 -10.98 4.29
N ILE A 101 -4.70 -9.94 4.27
CA ILE A 101 -3.73 -9.67 5.33
C ILE A 101 -4.39 -8.71 6.31
N VAL A 102 -4.74 -9.21 7.49
CA VAL A 102 -5.43 -8.43 8.51
C VAL A 102 -4.46 -8.03 9.60
N ALA A 103 -4.24 -6.73 9.74
CA ALA A 103 -3.45 -6.18 10.83
C ALA A 103 -4.12 -6.41 12.19
N MET A 104 -3.32 -6.43 13.25
CA MET A 104 -3.88 -6.54 14.60
C MET A 104 -4.69 -5.30 14.97
N ARG A 105 -5.84 -5.50 15.63
CA ARG A 105 -6.71 -4.39 16.08
C ARG A 105 -6.17 -3.73 17.34
N GLY A 106 -6.35 -2.41 17.43
CA GLY A 106 -5.95 -1.57 18.56
C GLY A 106 -4.57 -0.94 18.34
N THR A 107 -4.41 0.32 18.77
CA THR A 107 -3.27 1.17 18.39
C THR A 107 -1.90 0.53 18.65
N ARG A 108 -1.67 -0.04 19.84
CA ARG A 108 -0.38 -0.66 20.19
C ARG A 108 -0.10 -1.94 19.39
N ALA A 109 -1.12 -2.78 19.22
CA ALA A 109 -0.99 -4.04 18.49
C ALA A 109 -0.79 -3.79 17.00
N PHE A 110 -1.52 -2.82 16.43
CA PHE A 110 -1.33 -2.35 15.06
C PHE A 110 0.13 -1.91 14.84
N GLN A 111 0.64 -1.02 15.68
CA GLN A 111 2.03 -0.53 15.60
C GLN A 111 3.05 -1.67 15.70
N ALA A 112 2.82 -2.66 16.56
CA ALA A 112 3.68 -3.85 16.65
C ALA A 112 3.64 -4.73 15.39
N SER A 113 2.52 -4.74 14.66
CA SER A 113 2.35 -5.51 13.43
C SER A 113 2.91 -4.83 12.16
N ILE A 114 3.23 -3.53 12.21
CA ILE A 114 3.70 -2.77 11.03
C ILE A 114 4.93 -3.41 10.36
N PRO A 115 6.01 -3.78 11.08
CA PRO A 115 7.17 -4.40 10.44
C PRO A 115 6.84 -5.73 9.73
N TRP A 116 5.91 -6.51 10.29
CA TRP A 116 5.41 -7.73 9.66
C TRP A 116 4.61 -7.41 8.39
N LEU A 117 3.68 -6.45 8.45
CA LEU A 117 2.92 -6.00 7.27
C LEU A 117 3.84 -5.52 6.15
N ARG A 118 4.85 -4.71 6.49
CA ARG A 118 5.87 -4.23 5.55
C ARG A 118 6.64 -5.40 4.93
N THR A 119 7.09 -6.33 5.75
CA THR A 119 7.84 -7.52 5.30
C THR A 119 7.01 -8.36 4.33
N VAL A 120 5.77 -8.71 4.70
CA VAL A 120 4.88 -9.49 3.84
C VAL A 120 4.56 -8.75 2.55
N SER A 121 4.34 -7.44 2.62
CA SER A 121 4.07 -6.60 1.45
C SER A 121 5.25 -6.56 0.49
N GLU A 122 6.45 -6.25 0.99
CA GLU A 122 7.67 -6.18 0.19
C GLU A 122 7.97 -7.54 -0.47
N LEU A 123 7.90 -8.63 0.30
CA LEU A 123 8.07 -9.98 -0.22
C LEU A 123 7.06 -10.31 -1.32
N SER A 124 5.78 -9.97 -1.13
CA SER A 124 4.75 -10.22 -2.13
C SER A 124 5.03 -9.46 -3.43
N LEU A 125 5.39 -8.18 -3.34
CA LEU A 125 5.64 -7.32 -4.50
C LEU A 125 6.90 -7.73 -5.24
N GLU A 126 7.93 -8.18 -4.53
CA GLU A 126 9.17 -8.69 -5.14
C GLU A 126 8.95 -10.04 -5.85
N ILE A 127 8.13 -10.92 -5.27
CA ILE A 127 7.72 -12.16 -5.97
C ILE A 127 6.93 -11.81 -7.24
N PHE A 128 6.07 -10.79 -7.18
CA PHE A 128 5.31 -10.35 -8.34
C PHE A 128 6.18 -9.66 -9.40
N SER A 129 7.21 -8.90 -8.99
CA SER A 129 8.13 -8.22 -9.93
C SER A 129 8.98 -9.23 -10.70
N THR A 130 9.29 -10.38 -10.09
CA THR A 130 10.15 -11.43 -10.66
C THR A 130 9.38 -12.59 -11.30
N ARG A 131 8.04 -12.57 -11.25
CA ARG A 131 7.22 -13.66 -11.82
C ARG A 131 7.44 -13.82 -13.32
N THR A 132 7.53 -15.08 -13.76
CA THR A 132 7.66 -15.44 -15.18
C THR A 132 6.33 -15.81 -15.82
N ASN A 133 5.43 -16.45 -15.06
CA ASN A 133 4.08 -16.77 -15.51
C ASN A 133 3.15 -15.58 -15.24
N VAL A 134 2.73 -14.85 -16.27
CA VAL A 134 1.80 -13.71 -16.16
C VAL A 134 0.43 -14.13 -16.67
N GLY A 135 -0.55 -14.21 -15.77
CA GLY A 135 -1.93 -14.56 -16.11
C GLY A 135 -2.65 -13.50 -16.94
N CYS A 136 -3.71 -13.91 -17.63
CA CYS A 136 -4.56 -13.01 -18.42
C CYS A 136 -5.39 -12.07 -17.51
N LYS A 137 -5.77 -12.52 -16.31
CA LYS A 137 -6.46 -11.67 -15.33
C LYS A 137 -5.44 -10.86 -14.51
N PRO A 138 -5.72 -9.58 -14.25
CA PRO A 138 -4.82 -8.75 -13.47
C PRO A 138 -4.77 -9.22 -12.00
N LEU A 139 -3.57 -9.27 -11.43
CA LEU A 139 -3.40 -9.44 -9.98
C LEU A 139 -3.63 -8.09 -9.31
N LEU A 140 -4.58 -8.03 -8.39
CA LEU A 140 -4.89 -6.82 -7.63
C LEU A 140 -4.16 -6.84 -6.29
N TRP A 141 -3.34 -5.82 -6.03
CA TRP A 141 -2.73 -5.58 -4.73
C TRP A 141 -3.35 -4.32 -4.14
N VAL A 142 -3.93 -4.44 -2.93
CA VAL A 142 -4.68 -3.36 -2.29
C VAL A 142 -4.00 -2.98 -0.98
N GLY A 143 -3.55 -1.73 -0.89
CA GLY A 143 -3.00 -1.15 0.32
C GLY A 143 -4.00 -0.20 0.97
N ASP A 144 -4.81 -0.71 1.89
CA ASP A 144 -5.67 0.14 2.72
C ASP A 144 -4.84 0.86 3.80
N GLU A 145 -5.19 2.12 4.08
CA GLU A 145 -4.47 3.02 4.98
C GLU A 145 -2.92 3.00 4.80
N TYR A 146 -2.45 2.85 3.56
CA TYR A 146 -1.04 2.58 3.26
C TYR A 146 -0.07 3.63 3.83
N LYS A 147 -0.48 4.89 4.03
CA LYS A 147 0.34 5.88 4.75
C LYS A 147 0.77 5.41 6.14
N SER A 148 -0.14 4.78 6.89
CA SER A 148 0.05 4.47 8.31
C SER A 148 1.09 3.37 8.54
N TRP A 149 1.26 2.45 7.60
CA TRP A 149 2.14 1.29 7.75
C TRP A 149 3.11 1.12 6.60
N GLY A 150 2.81 1.65 5.43
CA GLY A 150 3.45 1.24 4.20
C GLY A 150 4.38 2.26 3.57
N ALA A 151 4.42 3.52 4.00
CA ALA A 151 5.22 4.58 3.34
C ALA A 151 6.72 4.26 3.08
N GLU A 152 7.30 3.31 3.83
CA GLU A 152 8.68 2.82 3.69
C GLU A 152 8.83 1.54 2.84
N VAL A 153 7.75 0.99 2.30
CA VAL A 153 7.74 -0.21 1.44
C VAL A 153 8.13 0.22 0.04
N GLU A 154 9.36 -0.11 -0.37
CA GLU A 154 9.92 0.35 -1.63
C GLU A 154 9.21 -0.28 -2.82
N GLY A 155 8.82 -1.55 -2.72
CA GLY A 155 8.09 -2.26 -3.77
C GLY A 155 6.80 -1.57 -4.22
N VAL A 156 6.14 -0.79 -3.35
CA VAL A 156 4.97 0.02 -3.74
C VAL A 156 5.41 1.34 -4.39
N ARG A 157 6.48 1.96 -3.90
CA ARG A 157 7.01 3.23 -4.44
C ARG A 157 7.47 3.09 -5.88
N VAL A 158 8.16 2.00 -6.21
CA VAL A 158 8.57 1.70 -7.59
C VAL A 158 7.52 0.88 -8.35
N GLY A 159 6.60 0.24 -7.62
CA GLY A 159 5.66 -0.75 -8.15
C GLY A 159 4.74 -0.24 -9.24
N PHE A 160 4.30 1.02 -9.15
CA PHE A 160 3.45 1.65 -10.18
C PHE A 160 4.12 1.67 -11.56
N THR A 161 5.45 1.72 -11.60
CA THR A 161 6.24 1.73 -12.83
C THR A 161 6.63 0.32 -13.26
N ILE A 162 7.12 -0.51 -12.32
CA ILE A 162 7.76 -1.80 -12.65
C ILE A 162 6.80 -2.98 -12.73
N LEU A 163 5.59 -2.90 -12.19
CA LEU A 163 4.69 -4.05 -12.10
C LEU A 163 3.68 -4.13 -13.26
N ARG A 164 3.71 -3.15 -14.17
CA ARG A 164 2.77 -3.05 -15.29
C ARG A 164 2.91 -4.20 -16.28
N ASP A 165 4.13 -4.60 -16.63
CA ASP A 165 4.40 -5.73 -17.52
C ASP A 165 4.03 -7.08 -16.87
N LYS A 166 3.99 -7.13 -15.54
CA LYS A 166 3.57 -8.30 -14.76
C LYS A 166 2.06 -8.42 -14.58
N ASN A 167 1.27 -7.57 -15.24
CA ASN A 167 -0.19 -7.49 -15.12
C ASN A 167 -0.68 -7.33 -13.67
N VAL A 168 0.08 -6.62 -12.83
CA VAL A 168 -0.31 -6.32 -11.46
C VAL A 168 -0.87 -4.90 -11.40
N LYS A 169 -1.93 -4.72 -10.63
CA LYS A 169 -2.60 -3.44 -10.38
C LYS A 169 -2.47 -3.08 -8.92
N LEU A 170 -1.92 -1.91 -8.62
CA LEU A 170 -1.87 -1.37 -7.27
C LEU A 170 -3.07 -0.45 -7.05
N VAL A 171 -3.76 -0.65 -5.94
CA VAL A 171 -4.82 0.25 -5.46
C VAL A 171 -4.45 0.71 -4.06
N LEU A 172 -4.26 2.02 -3.90
CA LEU A 172 -3.93 2.65 -2.63
C LEU A 172 -5.03 3.62 -2.24
N TYR A 173 -5.38 3.62 -0.96
CA TYR A 173 -6.30 4.60 -0.39
C TYR A 173 -5.53 5.70 0.33
N THR A 174 -5.87 6.95 0.00
CA THR A 174 -5.34 8.15 0.65
C THR A 174 -6.51 9.07 1.01
N GLN A 175 -6.36 9.85 2.09
CA GLN A 175 -7.40 10.74 2.60
C GLN A 175 -7.38 12.12 1.90
N SER A 176 -6.23 12.52 1.36
CA SER A 176 -6.02 13.82 0.72
C SER A 176 -4.87 13.77 -0.29
N TRP A 177 -4.80 14.78 -1.15
CA TRP A 177 -3.67 14.97 -2.04
C TRP A 177 -2.35 15.17 -1.27
N GLU A 178 -2.37 15.93 -0.18
CA GLU A 178 -1.20 16.22 0.65
C GLU A 178 -0.60 14.94 1.25
N GLN A 179 -1.45 13.98 1.61
CA GLN A 179 -1.01 12.67 2.07
C GLN A 179 -0.28 11.90 0.95
N LEU A 180 -0.76 11.97 -0.30
CA LEU A 180 -0.06 11.36 -1.42
C LEU A 180 1.32 12.02 -1.65
N VAL A 181 1.39 13.35 -1.53
CA VAL A 181 2.64 14.11 -1.62
C VAL A 181 3.60 13.73 -0.49
N GLU A 182 3.13 13.55 0.74
CA GLU A 182 3.96 13.12 1.87
C GLU A 182 4.59 11.74 1.63
N MET A 183 3.87 10.85 0.94
CA MET A 183 4.31 9.47 0.70
C MET A 183 5.26 9.34 -0.49
N PHE A 184 5.06 10.11 -1.55
CA PHE A 184 5.79 9.96 -2.82
C PHE A 184 6.61 11.19 -3.22
N GLY A 185 6.58 12.25 -2.42
CA GLY A 185 7.09 13.57 -2.79
C GLY A 185 6.18 14.26 -3.82
N GLU A 186 6.40 15.56 -4.05
CA GLU A 186 5.59 16.33 -5.01
C GLU A 186 5.67 15.76 -6.43
N HIS A 187 6.87 15.39 -6.87
CA HIS A 187 7.09 14.84 -8.20
C HIS A 187 6.47 13.45 -8.36
N GLY A 188 6.69 12.55 -7.40
CA GLY A 188 6.13 11.20 -7.45
C GLY A 188 4.60 11.21 -7.37
N ALA A 189 4.02 12.07 -6.53
CA ALA A 189 2.57 12.22 -6.48
C ALA A 189 2.00 12.72 -7.83
N ALA A 190 2.63 13.72 -8.45
CA ALA A 190 2.22 14.21 -9.77
C ALA A 190 2.36 13.15 -10.86
N GLU A 191 3.43 12.35 -10.83
CA GLU A 191 3.63 11.23 -11.75
C GLU A 191 2.53 10.18 -11.58
N LEU A 192 2.24 9.75 -10.35
CA LEU A 192 1.16 8.82 -10.03
C LEU A 192 -0.18 9.33 -10.54
N GLU A 193 -0.49 10.59 -10.29
CA GLU A 193 -1.73 11.21 -10.74
C GLU A 193 -1.84 11.25 -12.27
N SER A 194 -0.71 11.32 -12.98
CA SER A 194 -0.67 11.35 -14.45
C SER A 194 -0.81 9.96 -15.08
N CYS A 195 -0.22 8.93 -14.46
CA CYS A 195 -0.16 7.58 -15.02
C CYS A 195 -1.27 6.65 -14.49
N SER A 196 -1.88 6.99 -13.35
CA SER A 196 -2.90 6.19 -12.67
C SER A 196 -4.32 6.70 -12.90
N THR A 197 -5.30 5.92 -12.47
CA THR A 197 -6.68 6.38 -12.35
C THR A 197 -6.92 6.90 -10.94
N MET A 198 -7.27 8.18 -10.81
CA MET A 198 -7.60 8.78 -9.52
C MET A 198 -9.12 8.68 -9.29
N GLN A 199 -9.52 8.18 -8.13
CA GLN A 199 -10.91 8.07 -7.73
C GLN A 199 -11.14 8.83 -6.42
N TYR A 200 -12.09 9.76 -6.44
CA TYR A 200 -12.38 10.64 -5.32
C TYR A 200 -13.77 10.33 -4.75
N PHE A 201 -13.77 9.80 -3.52
CA PHE A 201 -14.98 9.47 -2.75
C PHE A 201 -15.29 10.49 -1.65
N GLY A 202 -14.47 11.53 -1.48
CA GLY A 202 -14.59 12.43 -0.34
C GLY A 202 -13.59 13.57 -0.48
N CYS A 203 -13.99 14.79 -0.15
CA CYS A 203 -13.09 15.94 -0.17
C CYS A 203 -13.55 16.98 0.85
N ASN A 204 -12.78 17.14 1.93
CA ASN A 204 -13.07 18.11 2.99
C ASN A 204 -12.05 19.24 3.06
N ASP A 205 -10.95 19.14 2.32
CA ASP A 205 -9.92 20.18 2.22
C ASP A 205 -10.02 20.93 0.88
N LEU A 206 -9.65 22.22 0.91
CA LEU A 206 -9.74 23.11 -0.24
C LEU A 206 -8.69 22.77 -1.32
N ALA A 207 -7.50 22.34 -0.92
CA ALA A 207 -6.39 22.10 -1.85
C ALA A 207 -6.68 20.93 -2.80
N THR A 208 -7.20 19.82 -2.27
CA THR A 208 -7.68 18.69 -3.06
C THR A 208 -8.86 19.11 -3.95
N ALA A 209 -9.80 19.91 -3.43
CA ALA A 209 -10.94 20.39 -4.22
C ALA A 209 -10.52 21.29 -5.40
N GLU A 210 -9.57 22.21 -5.18
CA GLU A 210 -8.98 23.04 -6.23
C GLU A 210 -8.23 22.22 -7.27
N ARG A 211 -7.58 21.14 -6.86
CA ARG A 211 -6.89 20.22 -7.78
C ARG A 211 -7.89 19.46 -8.66
N ILE A 212 -8.95 18.92 -8.05
CA ILE A 212 -10.05 18.23 -8.76
C ILE A 212 -10.70 19.19 -9.76
N SER A 213 -11.10 20.39 -9.32
CA SER A 213 -11.72 21.43 -10.15
C SER A 213 -10.83 21.79 -11.36
N ARG A 214 -9.54 22.03 -11.12
CA ARG A 214 -8.58 22.30 -12.21
C ARG A 214 -8.47 21.15 -13.22
N ARG A 215 -8.50 19.90 -12.76
CA ARG A 215 -8.46 18.71 -13.63
C ARG A 215 -9.74 18.50 -14.43
N LEU A 216 -10.89 18.85 -13.88
CA LEU A 216 -12.16 18.83 -14.63
C LEU A 216 -12.15 19.87 -15.75
N GLY A 217 -11.36 20.94 -15.59
CA GLY A 217 -11.15 21.96 -16.60
C GLY A 217 -12.20 23.07 -16.57
N LYS A 218 -12.27 23.83 -17.65
CA LYS A 218 -13.11 25.02 -17.78
C LYS A 218 -14.13 24.86 -18.88
N THR A 219 -15.24 25.57 -18.75
CA THR A 219 -16.27 25.70 -19.78
C THR A 219 -16.48 27.16 -20.15
N SER A 220 -16.87 27.40 -21.40
CA SER A 220 -17.19 28.73 -21.91
C SER A 220 -18.69 28.99 -21.77
N THR A 221 -19.07 30.02 -21.01
CA THR A 221 -20.45 30.49 -20.91
C THR A 221 -20.63 31.79 -21.67
N SER A 222 -21.76 31.96 -22.36
CA SER A 222 -22.12 33.23 -23.00
C SER A 222 -23.25 33.89 -22.22
N GLN A 223 -23.00 35.06 -21.64
CA GLN A 223 -24.04 35.87 -21.01
C GLN A 223 -24.44 37.01 -21.94
N SER A 224 -25.74 37.17 -22.20
CA SER A 224 -26.27 38.36 -22.86
C SER A 224 -26.53 39.45 -21.82
N LYS A 225 -25.87 40.60 -21.96
CA LYS A 225 -26.22 41.79 -21.18
C LYS A 225 -27.14 42.71 -22.00
N GLY A 226 -28.20 43.21 -21.38
CA GLY A 226 -29.04 44.30 -21.90
C GLY A 226 -30.39 43.86 -22.50
N TRP A 227 -31.45 44.65 -22.22
CA TRP A 227 -32.79 44.48 -22.82
C TRP A 227 -32.80 44.93 -24.29
N PHE A 228 -32.06 45.99 -24.64
CA PHE A 228 -32.14 46.63 -25.97
C PHE A 228 -30.95 46.36 -26.91
N ASN A 229 -29.77 45.96 -26.41
CA ASN A 229 -28.61 45.59 -27.22
C ASN A 229 -28.02 44.29 -26.68
N ARG A 230 -28.09 43.20 -27.45
CA ARG A 230 -27.57 41.89 -27.04
C ARG A 230 -26.07 41.79 -27.34
N GLU A 231 -25.25 42.37 -26.48
CA GLU A 231 -23.82 42.07 -26.48
C GLU A 231 -23.61 40.72 -25.79
N LYS A 232 -23.02 39.75 -26.51
CA LYS A 232 -22.69 38.43 -25.97
C LYS A 232 -21.27 38.47 -25.41
N ILE A 233 -21.14 38.48 -24.09
CA ILE A 233 -19.84 38.35 -23.44
C ILE A 233 -19.57 36.86 -23.22
N ARG A 234 -18.52 36.34 -23.84
CA ARG A 234 -17.99 35.00 -23.55
C ARG A 234 -17.10 35.08 -22.32
N ARG A 235 -17.33 34.20 -21.35
CA ARG A 235 -16.49 34.04 -20.15
C ARG A 235 -16.13 32.59 -19.96
N GLU A 236 -14.86 32.32 -19.68
CA GLU A 236 -14.43 31.02 -19.21
C GLU A 236 -14.64 30.94 -17.70
N VAL A 237 -15.27 29.86 -17.26
CA VAL A 237 -15.51 29.54 -15.85
C VAL A 237 -15.11 28.09 -15.61
N ASP A 238 -14.77 27.73 -14.37
CA ASP A 238 -14.50 26.34 -14.03
C ASP A 238 -15.74 25.48 -14.32
N LEU A 239 -15.53 24.25 -14.82
CA LEU A 239 -16.64 23.35 -15.11
C LEU A 239 -17.41 23.00 -13.84
N VAL A 240 -16.66 22.80 -12.76
CA VAL A 240 -17.16 22.64 -11.38
C VAL A 240 -16.21 23.42 -10.49
N THR A 241 -16.74 24.33 -9.68
CA THR A 241 -15.94 25.12 -8.72
C THR A 241 -15.45 24.24 -7.56
N PRO A 242 -14.37 24.62 -6.86
CA PRO A 242 -13.90 23.86 -5.69
C PRO A 242 -14.98 23.70 -4.61
N ALA A 243 -15.83 24.71 -4.41
CA ALA A 243 -16.95 24.64 -3.46
C ALA A 243 -18.01 23.59 -3.87
N GLU A 244 -18.34 23.52 -5.16
CA GLU A 244 -19.24 22.49 -5.69
C GLU A 244 -18.61 21.09 -5.58
N VAL A 245 -17.30 20.95 -5.85
CA VAL A 245 -16.58 19.68 -5.63
C VAL A 245 -16.72 19.21 -4.19
N MET A 246 -16.45 20.08 -3.20
CA MET A 246 -16.59 19.73 -1.79
C MET A 246 -18.04 19.39 -1.42
N GLN A 247 -19.02 20.07 -2.00
CA GLN A 247 -20.44 19.78 -1.78
C GLN A 247 -20.84 18.41 -2.35
N GLU A 248 -20.40 18.10 -3.57
CA GLU A 248 -20.69 16.83 -4.23
C GLU A 248 -19.94 15.66 -3.62
N LEU A 249 -18.77 15.90 -3.03
CA LEU A 249 -17.97 14.86 -2.37
C LEU A 249 -18.23 14.76 -0.86
N ARG A 250 -19.35 15.27 -0.34
CA ARG A 250 -19.75 15.05 1.06
C ARG A 250 -19.95 13.56 1.38
N SER A 251 -19.84 13.20 2.66
CA SER A 251 -20.13 11.83 3.15
C SER A 251 -21.57 11.38 2.86
N SER A 252 -22.51 12.33 2.83
CA SER A 252 -23.92 12.11 2.53
C SER A 252 -24.24 12.06 1.03
N SER A 253 -23.27 12.35 0.16
CA SER A 253 -23.47 12.37 -1.29
C SER A 253 -23.09 11.02 -1.90
N ASN A 254 -23.88 10.57 -2.86
CA ASN A 254 -23.55 9.41 -3.69
C ASN A 254 -22.66 9.79 -4.87
N ILE A 255 -22.15 11.02 -5.01
CA ILE A 255 -21.35 11.41 -6.18
C ILE A 255 -19.87 11.15 -5.96
N GLN A 256 -19.18 10.62 -6.97
CA GLN A 256 -17.72 10.47 -7.01
C GLN A 256 -17.17 11.02 -8.32
N TYR A 257 -15.88 11.37 -8.30
CA TYR A 257 -15.12 11.70 -9.50
C TYR A 257 -14.13 10.58 -9.82
N LEU A 258 -14.15 10.13 -11.07
CA LEU A 258 -13.13 9.23 -11.61
C LEU A 258 -12.32 10.00 -12.67
N MET A 259 -11.01 10.00 -12.52
CA MET A 259 -10.08 10.67 -13.44
C MET A 259 -9.07 9.64 -13.94
N PRO A 260 -9.40 8.89 -15.01
CA PRO A 260 -8.47 7.97 -15.62
C PRO A 260 -7.33 8.69 -16.32
N SER A 261 -6.16 8.06 -16.41
CA SER A 261 -5.00 8.64 -17.09
C SER A 261 -5.18 8.84 -18.59
N ASN A 262 -6.03 8.04 -19.24
CA ASN A 262 -6.17 7.98 -20.70
C ASN A 262 -7.61 8.28 -21.21
N SER A 263 -8.46 8.90 -20.40
CA SER A 263 -9.82 9.25 -20.83
C SER A 263 -10.33 10.52 -20.16
N LEU A 264 -11.50 10.98 -20.58
CA LEU A 264 -12.17 12.12 -19.94
C LEU A 264 -12.52 11.80 -18.49
N PRO A 265 -12.45 12.80 -17.58
CA PRO A 265 -12.99 12.68 -16.23
C PRO A 265 -14.48 12.32 -16.26
N MET A 266 -14.91 11.54 -15.29
CA MET A 266 -16.29 11.11 -15.12
C MET A 266 -16.80 11.51 -13.74
N ARG A 267 -18.04 12.02 -13.72
CA ARG A 267 -18.84 12.21 -12.50
C ARG A 267 -19.82 11.06 -12.42
N LEU A 268 -19.63 10.17 -11.46
CA LEU A 268 -20.38 8.92 -11.33
C LEU A 268 -21.11 8.85 -10.00
N GLU A 269 -22.11 7.98 -9.93
CA GLU A 269 -22.70 7.59 -8.66
C GLU A 269 -21.83 6.53 -7.97
N ARG A 270 -21.82 6.56 -6.64
CA ARG A 270 -21.20 5.60 -5.75
C ARG A 270 -22.23 4.51 -5.48
N VAL A 271 -21.75 3.29 -5.58
CA VAL A 271 -22.51 2.08 -5.23
C VAL A 271 -21.84 1.44 -4.02
N ALA A 272 -22.66 0.91 -3.13
CA ALA A 272 -22.20 0.15 -1.98
C ALA A 272 -22.35 -1.34 -2.26
N PHE A 273 -21.63 -2.18 -1.51
CA PHE A 273 -21.76 -3.64 -1.66
C PHE A 273 -23.20 -4.12 -1.42
N LYS A 274 -23.86 -3.51 -0.42
CA LYS A 274 -25.31 -3.62 -0.15
C LYS A 274 -25.90 -2.22 -0.06
N GLU A 275 -27.21 -2.12 -0.23
CA GLU A 275 -27.92 -0.86 -0.01
C GLU A 275 -27.56 -0.28 1.36
N LEU A 276 -27.14 0.99 1.37
CA LEU A 276 -26.58 1.63 2.56
C LEU A 276 -27.22 2.99 2.77
N TYR A 277 -27.73 3.20 3.99
CA TYR A 277 -28.14 4.49 4.51
C TYR A 277 -27.18 4.94 5.60
N THR A 278 -26.56 6.11 5.43
CA THR A 278 -25.65 6.66 6.44
C THR A 278 -26.41 7.56 7.42
N ARG A 279 -25.86 7.74 8.63
CA ARG A 279 -26.45 8.63 9.65
C ARG A 279 -26.54 10.08 9.19
N ASP A 280 -25.66 10.48 8.28
CA ASP A 280 -25.61 11.82 7.70
C ASP A 280 -26.62 12.01 6.54
N GLY A 281 -27.51 11.03 6.32
CA GLY A 281 -28.56 11.09 5.31
C GLY A 281 -28.15 10.66 3.90
N GLY A 282 -26.98 10.03 3.75
CA GLY A 282 -26.53 9.50 2.46
C GLY A 282 -27.21 8.18 2.10
N TYR A 283 -27.51 8.01 0.82
CA TYR A 283 -28.04 6.78 0.24
C TYR A 283 -27.11 6.27 -0.85
N PHE A 284 -26.79 4.98 -0.80
CA PHE A 284 -25.94 4.32 -1.78
C PHE A 284 -26.63 3.06 -2.27
N ALA A 285 -26.87 2.98 -3.57
CA ALA A 285 -27.46 1.80 -4.18
C ALA A 285 -26.53 0.59 -3.98
N GLY A 286 -27.11 -0.56 -3.66
CA GLY A 286 -26.38 -1.81 -3.61
C GLY A 286 -25.90 -2.24 -4.99
N LEU A 287 -24.77 -2.94 -5.07
CA LEU A 287 -24.37 -3.62 -6.29
C LEU A 287 -25.43 -4.66 -6.67
N PRO A 288 -25.75 -4.84 -7.96
CA PRO A 288 -26.71 -5.83 -8.44
C PRO A 288 -26.08 -7.24 -8.44
N LEU A 289 -25.57 -7.67 -7.28
CA LEU A 289 -24.98 -8.99 -7.09
C LEU A 289 -26.10 -9.99 -6.80
N GLU A 290 -26.73 -10.50 -7.85
CA GLU A 290 -27.61 -11.67 -7.73
C GLU A 290 -26.75 -12.94 -7.58
N GLY A 291 -26.96 -13.71 -6.50
CA GLY A 291 -26.70 -15.16 -6.53
C GLY A 291 -25.46 -15.75 -5.85
N HIS A 292 -24.56 -15.02 -5.16
CA HIS A 292 -23.37 -15.69 -4.55
C HIS A 292 -22.84 -15.21 -3.19
N TYR A 293 -23.56 -14.37 -2.43
CA TYR A 293 -23.13 -14.00 -1.07
C TYR A 293 -24.29 -13.95 -0.07
N ASP A 294 -24.59 -15.11 0.54
CA ASP A 294 -25.33 -15.18 1.80
C ASP A 294 -24.31 -15.17 2.95
N ASP A 295 -24.09 -14.00 3.56
CA ASP A 295 -23.01 -13.82 4.54
C ASP A 295 -23.52 -13.68 5.99
N GLY A 296 -24.82 -13.85 6.27
CA GLY A 296 -25.31 -13.73 7.66
C GLY A 296 -25.03 -12.38 8.36
N LEU A 297 -24.67 -11.35 7.60
CA LEU A 297 -24.45 -9.97 8.07
C LEU A 297 -25.74 -9.13 8.11
N SER A 298 -26.89 -9.74 7.83
CA SER A 298 -28.22 -9.20 8.15
C SER A 298 -28.53 -9.45 9.63
N LYS A 299 -28.03 -8.55 10.49
CA LYS A 299 -28.67 -8.24 11.77
C LYS A 299 -28.73 -6.73 11.95
#